data_AF-A0A0A6YY45-F1
#
_entry.id   AF-A0A0A6YY45-F1
#
_cell.length_a   1.000
_cell.length_b   1.000
_cell.length_c   1.000
_cell.angle_alpha   90.00
_cell.angle_beta   90.00
_cell.angle_gamma   90.00
#
_symmetry.space_group_name_H-M   'P 1'
#
loop_
_entity.id
_entity.type
_entity.pdbx_description
1 polymer ?
#
loop_
_entity_poly.entity_id
_entity_poly.type
_entity_poly.pdbx_seq_one_letter_code
_entity_poly.pdbx_strand_id
1 'polypeptide(L)'
;MSTPSPQLLVAAAQQTLGMGKRKCPPRATCLHLAGEVLAVARGLKPAVLYDCNSAGVLALQSYLEELQGLGFLEPGLHILEIGE
;
A
#
# COMPACT_ATOMS: atom_id res chain seq x y z
N MET A 1 17.01 2.02 -7.45
CA MET A 1 15.80 1.46 -6.79
C MET A 1 16.09 0.02 -6.43
N SER A 2 15.97 -0.32 -5.17
CA SER A 2 16.19 -1.68 -4.67
C SER A 2 15.14 -2.63 -5.25
N THR A 3 15.51 -3.88 -5.54
CA THR A 3 14.54 -4.90 -5.95
C THR A 3 13.51 -5.10 -4.84
N PRO A 4 12.20 -4.96 -5.11
CA PRO A 4 11.18 -5.12 -4.09
C PRO A 4 11.20 -6.54 -3.52
N SER A 5 11.43 -6.66 -2.22
CA SER A 5 11.37 -7.96 -1.56
C SER A 5 9.90 -8.28 -1.23
N PRO A 6 9.34 -9.42 -1.70
CA PRO A 6 7.95 -9.75 -1.44
C PRO A 6 7.60 -9.84 0.04
N GLN A 7 8.57 -10.18 0.88
CA GLN A 7 8.39 -10.29 2.32
C GLN A 7 8.22 -8.92 2.99
N LEU A 8 9.04 -7.93 2.63
CA LEU A 8 8.92 -6.57 3.17
C LEU A 8 7.63 -5.90 2.70
N LEU A 9 7.22 -6.10 1.44
CA LEU A 9 5.94 -5.60 0.92
C LEU A 9 4.74 -6.15 1.70
N VAL A 10 4.76 -7.45 2.02
CA VAL A 10 3.71 -8.09 2.80
C VAL A 10 3.71 -7.60 4.24
N ALA A 11 4.88 -7.48 4.86
CA ALA A 11 5.03 -6.99 6.23
C ALA A 11 4.50 -5.56 6.36
N ALA A 12 4.92 -4.65 5.47
CA ALA A 12 4.46 -3.26 5.44
C ALA A 12 2.92 -3.17 5.36
N ALA A 13 2.31 -3.91 4.43
CA ALA A 13 0.86 -3.95 4.29
C ALA A 13 0.14 -4.50 5.53
N GLN A 14 0.67 -5.57 6.13
CA GLN A 14 0.05 -6.17 7.32
C GLN A 14 0.18 -5.31 8.57
N GLN A 15 1.31 -4.61 8.74
CA GLN A 15 1.54 -3.74 9.88
C GLN A 15 0.69 -2.47 9.85
N THR A 16 0.46 -1.91 8.66
CA THR A 16 -0.24 -0.63 8.50
C THR A 16 -1.73 -0.81 8.21
N LEU A 17 -2.07 -1.68 7.26
CA LEU A 17 -3.46 -1.91 6.83
C LEU A 17 -4.16 -2.99 7.68
N GLY A 18 -3.42 -3.69 8.54
CA GLY A 18 -3.97 -4.68 9.48
C GLY A 18 -4.30 -4.13 10.87
N MET A 19 -3.86 -2.91 11.22
CA MET A 19 -4.15 -2.32 12.54
C MET A 19 -5.66 -2.18 12.78
N GLY A 20 -6.14 -2.68 13.92
CA GLY A 20 -7.55 -2.63 14.33
C GLY A 20 -8.44 -3.77 13.83
N LYS A 21 -7.90 -4.78 13.13
CA LYS A 21 -8.65 -5.94 12.61
C LYS A 21 -8.28 -7.24 13.34
N ARG A 22 -9.23 -8.19 13.43
CA ARG A 22 -8.97 -9.55 13.94
C ARG A 22 -8.02 -10.38 13.06
N LYS A 23 -7.89 -10.05 11.77
CA LYS A 23 -7.05 -10.78 10.81
C LYS A 23 -6.37 -9.82 9.82
N CYS A 24 -5.07 -9.99 9.63
CA CYS A 24 -4.29 -9.27 8.64
C CYS A 24 -4.70 -9.65 7.21
N PRO A 25 -4.52 -8.77 6.21
CA PRO A 25 -4.81 -9.10 4.81
C PRO A 25 -3.98 -10.31 4.34
N PRO A 26 -4.55 -11.17 3.48
CA PRO A 26 -3.84 -12.31 2.90
C PRO A 26 -2.62 -11.86 2.10
N ARG A 27 -1.57 -12.70 2.08
CA ARG A 27 -0.33 -12.43 1.34
C ARG A 27 -0.57 -12.04 -0.12
N ALA A 28 -1.49 -12.73 -0.80
CA ALA A 28 -1.82 -12.45 -2.19
C ALA A 28 -2.38 -11.03 -2.37
N THR A 29 -3.29 -10.60 -1.49
CA THR A 29 -3.86 -9.24 -1.48
C THR A 29 -2.79 -8.19 -1.23
N CYS A 30 -1.88 -8.43 -0.27
CA CYS A 30 -0.77 -7.50 0.01
C CYS A 30 0.13 -7.31 -1.21
N LEU A 31 0.50 -8.41 -1.89
CA LEU A 31 1.37 -8.36 -3.06
C LEU A 31 0.67 -7.72 -4.26
N HIS A 32 -0.62 -7.99 -4.45
CA HIS A 32 -1.40 -7.38 -5.50
C HIS A 32 -1.46 -5.85 -5.33
N LEU A 33 -1.80 -5.38 -4.12
CA LEU A 33 -1.81 -3.96 -3.79
C LEU A 33 -0.44 -3.31 -4.00
N ALA A 34 0.64 -3.95 -3.54
CA ALA A 34 1.99 -3.43 -3.73
C ALA A 34 2.33 -3.27 -5.22
N GLY A 35 1.98 -4.24 -6.06
CA GLY A 35 2.17 -4.16 -7.50
C GLY A 35 1.40 -3.00 -8.13
N GLU A 36 0.16 -2.80 -7.72
CA GLU A 36 -0.69 -1.70 -8.18
C GLU A 36 -0.14 -0.33 -7.78
N VAL A 37 0.25 -0.16 -6.52
CA VAL A 37 0.85 1.09 -6.00
C VAL A 37 2.17 1.40 -6.71
N LEU A 38 3.01 0.38 -6.94
CA LEU A 38 4.25 0.54 -7.71
C LEU A 38 3.96 0.92 -9.16
N ALA A 39 2.94 0.34 -9.80
CA ALA A 39 2.55 0.71 -11.15
C ALA A 39 2.09 2.18 -11.23
N VAL A 40 1.33 2.65 -10.23
CA VAL A 40 0.93 4.07 -10.14
C VAL A 40 2.15 4.97 -9.94
N ALA A 41 3.04 4.63 -9.02
CA ALA A 41 4.26 5.40 -8.75
C ALA A 41 5.20 5.50 -9.97
N ARG A 42 5.15 4.53 -10.88
CA ARG A 42 5.90 4.54 -12.14
C ARG A 42 5.14 5.17 -13.32
N GLY A 43 3.95 5.72 -13.09
CA GLY A 43 3.11 6.30 -14.14
C GLY A 43 2.54 5.28 -15.11
N LEU A 44 2.61 3.98 -14.79
CA LEU A 44 2.03 2.91 -15.61
C LEU A 44 0.53 2.75 -15.37
N LYS A 45 0.02 3.29 -14.25
CA LYS A 45 -1.39 3.35 -13.91
C LYS A 45 -1.72 4.73 -13.34
N PRO A 46 -2.88 5.33 -13.66
CA PRO A 46 -3.20 6.67 -13.15
C PRO A 46 -3.53 6.69 -11.65
N ALA A 47 -4.20 5.65 -11.15
CA ALA A 47 -4.60 5.52 -9.75
C ALA A 47 -4.90 4.05 -9.42
N VAL A 48 -4.93 3.71 -8.13
CA VAL A 48 -5.41 2.42 -7.61
C VAL A 48 -6.62 2.67 -6.71
N LEU A 49 -7.70 1.93 -6.93
CA LEU A 49 -8.84 1.92 -6.02
C LEU A 49 -8.56 0.92 -4.90
N TYR A 50 -8.64 1.38 -3.65
CA TYR A 50 -8.45 0.53 -2.49
C TYR A 50 -9.81 0.14 -1.90
N ASP A 51 -10.18 -1.13 -2.03
CA ASP A 51 -11.44 -1.71 -1.53
C ASP A 51 -11.23 -2.97 -0.68
N CYS A 52 -9.98 -3.31 -0.38
CA CYS A 52 -9.60 -4.59 0.20
C CYS A 52 -10.11 -4.80 1.64
N ASN A 53 -10.32 -3.72 2.38
CA ASN A 53 -10.83 -3.74 3.75
C ASN A 53 -11.41 -2.34 4.13
N SER A 54 -11.60 -2.10 5.44
CA SER A 54 -12.09 -0.82 5.96
C SER A 54 -10.97 0.08 6.52
N ALA A 55 -9.75 -0.04 6.00
CA ALA A 55 -8.64 0.82 6.39
C ALA A 55 -8.94 2.23 5.89
N GLY A 56 -8.91 3.19 6.81
CA GLY A 56 -9.11 4.60 6.49
C GLY A 56 -7.87 5.24 5.87
N VAL A 57 -8.01 6.51 5.49
CA VAL A 57 -6.95 7.32 4.87
C VAL A 57 -5.63 7.28 5.64
N LEU A 58 -5.68 7.36 6.97
CA LEU A 58 -4.47 7.33 7.81
C LEU A 58 -3.68 6.02 7.68
N ALA A 59 -4.36 4.87 7.62
CA ALA A 59 -3.70 3.58 7.46
C ALA A 59 -3.07 3.43 6.06
N LEU A 60 -3.74 3.96 5.02
CA LEU A 60 -3.18 4.04 3.68
C LEU A 60 -1.96 4.97 3.63
N GLN A 61 -2.02 6.11 4.33
CA GLN A 61 -0.88 7.03 4.42
C GLN A 61 0.31 6.34 5.08
N SER A 62 0.12 5.70 6.24
CA SER A 62 1.19 4.95 6.91
C SER A 62 1.76 3.83 6.03
N TYR A 63 0.91 3.15 5.24
CA TYR A 63 1.38 2.16 4.29
C TYR A 63 2.31 2.76 3.22
N LEU A 64 1.93 3.89 2.62
CA LEU A 64 2.74 4.58 1.62
C LEU A 64 4.04 5.13 2.22
N GLU A 65 4.01 5.64 3.45
CA GLU A 65 5.19 6.10 4.18
C GLU A 65 6.15 4.94 4.48
N GLU A 66 5.64 3.77 4.89
CA GLU A 66 6.45 2.58 5.11
C GLU A 66 7.14 2.11 3.82
N LEU A 67 6.42 2.08 2.70
CA LEU A 67 7.00 1.74 1.41
C LEU A 67 8.07 2.75 0.92
N GLN A 68 7.90 4.04 1.26
CA GLN A 68 8.93 5.06 1.02
C GLN A 68 10.16 4.84 1.91
N GLY A 69 9.96 4.56 3.20
CA GLY A 69 11.03 4.25 4.15
C GLY A 69 11.86 3.01 3.76
N LEU A 70 11.21 2.04 3.11
CA LEU A 70 11.85 0.84 2.55
C LEU A 70 12.53 1.09 1.18
N GLY A 71 12.40 2.28 0.60
CA GLY A 71 13.00 2.66 -0.68
C GLY A 71 12.30 2.06 -1.90
N PHE A 72 11.04 1.63 -1.77
CA PHE A 72 10.24 1.09 -2.88
C PHE A 72 9.46 2.17 -3.63
N LEU A 73 9.19 3.30 -2.97
CA LEU A 73 8.46 4.43 -3.53
C LEU A 73 9.26 5.73 -3.41
N GLU A 74 9.18 6.53 -4.45
CA GLU A 74 9.55 7.95 -4.38
C GLU A 74 8.34 8.76 -3.85
N PRO A 75 8.56 9.93 -3.25
CA PRO A 75 7.48 10.84 -2.89
C PRO A 75 6.67 11.26 -4.12
N GLY A 76 5.35 11.45 -3.96
CA GLY A 76 4.48 11.99 -5.03
C GLY A 76 3.16 11.25 -5.26
N LEU A 77 2.88 10.18 -4.52
CA LEU A 77 1.54 9.60 -4.50
C LEU A 77 0.62 10.39 -3.59
N HIS A 78 -0.58 10.67 -4.07
CA HIS A 78 -1.64 11.36 -3.31
C HIS A 78 -2.77 10.38 -3.02
N ILE A 79 -3.36 10.48 -1.82
CA ILE A 79 -4.56 9.72 -1.44
C ILE A 79 -5.78 10.60 -1.67
N LEU A 80 -6.78 10.04 -2.36
CA LEU A 80 -8.08 10.65 -2.55
C LEU A 80 -9.13 9.79 -1.86
N GLU A 81 -9.87 10.37 -0.93
CA GLU A 81 -11.03 9.73 -0.31
C GLU A 81 -12.26 9.94 -1.21
N ILE A 82 -12.98 8.86 -1.50
CA ILE A 82 -14.17 8.88 -2.35
C ILE A 82 -15.37 8.56 -1.45
N GLY A 83 -16.05 9.59 -0.96
CA GLY A 83 -17.20 9.51 -0.04
C GLY A 83 -17.40 10.80 0.77
N GLU A 84 -18.53 10.90 1.47
CA GLU A 84 -18.76 11.84 2.59
C GLU A 84 -18.69 11.09 3.93
#